data_AF-A0A7Y8HEE1-F1
#
_entry.id   AF-A0A7Y8HEE1-F1
#
_cell.length_a   1.000
_cell.length_b   1.000
_cell.length_c   1.000
_cell.angle_alpha   90.00
_cell.angle_beta   90.00
_cell.angle_gamma   90.00
#
_symmetry.space_group_name_H-M   'P 1'
#
loop_
_entity.id
_entity.type
_entity.pdbx_description
1 polymer ?
#
loop_
_entity_poly.entity_id
_entity_poly.type
_entity_poly.pdbx_seq_one_letter_code
_entity_poly.pdbx_strand_id
1 'polypeptide(L)'
;MTREIGARGSWKGIPPIHLPLASDPGVLTPGADHSPMLFPGGVFVGSTAHPNRILDEAIMNSPGFEEEILALWKLWKSDLSQVGHKLIGNFLEEKKGIPSVSLPENPLACLWAHSAAHALGRIKRKEIVSAVIGEGGGVFGNRAWKEIAGNIYCGEAFYGPGLSRIYNASSFVLETRQAQSRTGLTQRIFDAAACSVPVLAEHSPELNEFFDLEDAVFSFRTINEALERKKEILSLPKHKRNAPAPRNRILANHTYRHRAARILEAVHHFFAASRA
;
A
#
# COMPACT_ATOMS: atom_id res chain seq x y z
N MET A 1 -12.34 -30.01 -1.31
CA MET A 1 -11.64 -29.97 -2.60
C MET A 1 -10.64 -28.82 -2.55
N THR A 2 -9.49 -29.09 -1.97
CA THR A 2 -8.35 -28.18 -1.82
C THR A 2 -7.78 -27.93 -3.21
N ARG A 3 -8.04 -26.76 -3.81
CA ARG A 3 -7.23 -26.31 -4.94
C ARG A 3 -5.86 -25.97 -4.39
N GLU A 4 -4.91 -26.88 -4.58
CA GLU A 4 -3.50 -26.51 -4.63
C GLU A 4 -3.39 -25.37 -5.63
N ILE A 5 -3.04 -24.17 -5.15
CA ILE A 5 -2.63 -23.06 -5.99
C ILE A 5 -1.25 -23.46 -6.52
N GLY A 6 -1.27 -24.27 -7.59
CA GLY A 6 -0.09 -24.62 -8.33
C GLY A 6 0.48 -23.33 -8.91
N ALA A 7 1.62 -22.89 -8.37
CA ALA A 7 2.48 -21.90 -8.98
C ALA A 7 3.03 -22.45 -10.31
N ARG A 8 2.21 -22.46 -11.35
CA ARG A 8 2.64 -22.68 -12.73
C ARG A 8 2.85 -21.33 -13.39
N GLY A 9 4.03 -20.78 -13.12
CA GLY A 9 4.58 -19.57 -13.73
C GLY A 9 5.92 -19.30 -13.07
N SER A 10 6.93 -18.89 -13.83
CA SER A 10 8.29 -18.58 -13.34
C SER A 10 8.26 -17.34 -12.45
N TRP A 11 7.79 -17.53 -11.24
CA TRP A 11 7.56 -16.46 -10.29
C TRP A 11 8.90 -16.19 -9.57
N LYS A 12 9.36 -14.92 -9.61
CA LYS A 12 10.70 -14.48 -9.18
C LYS A 12 10.67 -13.65 -7.86
N GLY A 13 9.66 -13.84 -6.99
CA GLY A 13 9.46 -13.09 -5.73
C GLY A 13 9.73 -13.93 -4.45
N ILE A 14 9.16 -13.55 -3.28
CA ILE A 14 8.90 -14.43 -2.09
C ILE A 14 7.39 -14.73 -2.05
N PRO A 15 6.91 -16.01 -2.01
CA PRO A 15 5.52 -16.28 -2.37
C PRO A 15 4.70 -15.60 -1.30
N PRO A 16 3.52 -15.04 -1.61
CA PRO A 16 2.65 -14.47 -0.59
C PRO A 16 2.08 -15.64 0.22
N ILE A 17 2.94 -16.26 1.02
CA ILE A 17 2.61 -17.23 2.05
C ILE A 17 2.10 -16.36 3.20
N HIS A 18 0.91 -15.81 2.99
CA HIS A 18 0.03 -15.27 4.00
C HIS A 18 0.62 -14.11 4.81
N LEU A 19 0.58 -12.91 4.24
CA LEU A 19 0.60 -11.70 5.06
C LEU A 19 -0.63 -11.72 5.99
N PRO A 20 -0.50 -11.36 7.28
CA PRO A 20 -1.59 -11.41 8.25
C PRO A 20 -2.70 -10.39 7.98
N LEU A 21 -2.66 -9.67 6.85
CA LEU A 21 -3.57 -8.58 6.55
C LEU A 21 -4.88 -9.11 5.95
N ALA A 22 -5.97 -8.60 6.49
CA ALA A 22 -7.36 -8.93 6.19
C ALA A 22 -8.25 -7.79 6.71
N SER A 23 -9.56 -7.91 6.53
CA SER A 23 -10.54 -6.98 7.10
C SER A 23 -11.35 -7.59 8.26
N ASP A 24 -11.85 -6.74 9.15
CA ASP A 24 -12.85 -7.09 10.15
C ASP A 24 -14.24 -6.60 9.70
N PRO A 25 -15.12 -7.49 9.21
CA PRO A 25 -16.44 -7.11 8.76
C PRO A 25 -17.40 -6.72 9.90
N GLY A 26 -17.02 -6.92 11.17
CA GLY A 26 -17.76 -6.37 12.31
C GLY A 26 -17.51 -4.88 12.52
N VAL A 27 -16.45 -4.33 11.91
CA VAL A 27 -16.04 -2.93 12.05
C VAL A 27 -16.17 -2.17 10.72
N LEU A 28 -15.73 -2.79 9.61
CA LEU A 28 -15.73 -2.21 8.27
C LEU A 28 -16.89 -2.79 7.47
N THR A 29 -17.95 -1.99 7.34
CA THR A 29 -19.17 -2.36 6.62
C THR A 29 -19.60 -1.22 5.70
N PRO A 30 -20.35 -1.51 4.62
CA PRO A 30 -20.97 -0.47 3.84
C PRO A 30 -21.87 0.41 4.72
N GLY A 31 -21.86 1.71 4.44
CA GLY A 31 -22.76 2.68 5.02
C GLY A 31 -24.16 2.55 4.44
N ALA A 32 -25.12 3.22 5.06
CA ALA A 32 -26.46 3.31 4.50
C ALA A 32 -26.42 4.04 3.14
N ASP A 33 -27.35 3.73 2.24
CA ASP A 33 -27.39 4.32 0.89
C ASP A 33 -27.45 5.86 0.88
N HIS A 34 -27.92 6.46 1.98
CA HIS A 34 -28.04 7.90 2.18
C HIS A 34 -26.91 8.55 3.00
N SER A 35 -25.81 7.85 3.29
CA SER A 35 -24.67 8.49 3.96
C SER A 35 -24.14 9.66 3.13
N PRO A 36 -23.87 10.84 3.75
CA PRO A 36 -23.40 12.01 3.03
C PRO A 36 -22.00 11.76 2.47
N MET A 37 -21.79 12.18 1.22
CA MET A 37 -20.47 12.17 0.58
C MET A 37 -19.67 13.38 1.07
N LEU A 38 -18.80 13.16 2.05
CA LEU A 38 -17.95 14.21 2.63
C LEU A 38 -16.65 14.41 1.84
N PHE A 39 -16.18 13.36 1.17
CA PHE A 39 -14.91 13.35 0.42
C PHE A 39 -15.13 12.92 -1.04
N PRO A 40 -15.84 13.74 -1.86
CA PRO A 40 -16.04 13.45 -3.28
C PRO A 40 -14.72 13.36 -4.07
N GLY A 41 -13.64 13.99 -3.60
CA GLY A 41 -12.29 13.93 -4.18
C GLY A 41 -11.47 12.70 -3.77
N GLY A 42 -12.05 11.81 -2.96
CA GLY A 42 -11.37 10.63 -2.40
C GLY A 42 -10.58 10.92 -1.13
N VAL A 43 -10.11 9.85 -0.47
CA VAL A 43 -9.34 9.97 0.77
C VAL A 43 -8.03 9.20 0.73
N PHE A 44 -7.04 9.69 1.48
CA PHE A 44 -5.86 8.92 1.86
C PHE A 44 -5.83 8.75 3.38
N VAL A 45 -5.51 7.55 3.85
CA VAL A 45 -5.35 7.24 5.28
C VAL A 45 -3.99 6.59 5.53
N GLY A 46 -3.12 7.26 6.27
CA GLY A 46 -1.82 6.72 6.67
C GLY A 46 -0.82 7.80 7.04
N SER A 47 0.26 7.43 7.72
CA SER A 47 1.32 8.37 8.08
C SER A 47 2.23 8.70 6.89
N THR A 48 2.84 9.89 6.92
CA THR A 48 3.88 10.29 5.95
C THR A 48 5.04 9.28 5.94
N ALA A 49 5.55 8.94 7.12
CA ALA A 49 6.43 7.80 7.38
C ALA A 49 6.36 7.43 8.87
N HIS A 50 6.90 6.26 9.21
CA HIS A 50 7.22 5.95 10.61
C HIS A 50 8.56 6.62 10.95
N PRO A 51 8.63 7.45 12.02
CA PRO A 51 9.88 8.08 12.43
C PRO A 51 10.97 7.04 12.64
N ASN A 52 12.18 7.29 12.14
CA ASN A 52 13.31 6.41 12.37
C ASN A 52 14.57 7.26 12.55
N ARG A 53 14.87 7.58 13.81
CA ARG A 53 15.98 8.46 14.19
C ARG A 53 17.33 8.03 13.60
N ILE A 54 17.60 6.72 13.56
CA ILE A 54 18.88 6.20 13.03
C ILE A 54 18.98 6.49 11.52
N LEU A 55 17.90 6.24 10.78
CA LEU A 55 17.89 6.51 9.34
C LEU A 55 17.88 8.02 9.06
N ASP A 56 17.15 8.81 9.85
CA ASP A 56 17.13 10.27 9.73
C ASP A 56 18.52 10.86 9.99
N GLU A 57 19.22 10.42 11.04
CA GLU A 57 20.61 10.81 11.31
C GLU A 57 21.56 10.38 10.20
N ALA A 58 21.43 9.17 9.66
CA ALA A 58 22.24 8.71 8.55
C ALA A 58 22.00 9.55 7.27
N ILE A 59 20.75 9.93 6.99
CA ILE A 59 20.40 10.81 5.87
C ILE A 59 21.07 12.18 6.03
N MET A 60 20.95 12.80 7.21
CA MET A 60 21.51 14.14 7.46
C MET A 60 23.05 14.17 7.39
N ASN A 61 23.71 13.07 7.73
CA ASN A 61 25.17 12.97 7.77
C ASN A 61 25.79 12.34 6.52
N SER A 62 25.01 12.09 5.47
CA SER A 62 25.50 11.50 4.21
C SER A 62 25.66 12.59 3.14
N PRO A 63 26.89 13.01 2.76
CA PRO A 63 27.09 14.01 1.73
C PRO A 63 26.56 13.57 0.36
N GLY A 64 25.87 14.47 -0.35
CA GLY A 64 25.30 14.21 -1.68
C GLY A 64 24.06 13.30 -1.67
N PHE A 65 23.58 12.89 -0.49
CA PHE A 65 22.49 11.93 -0.38
C PHE A 65 21.17 12.47 -0.96
N GLU A 66 20.88 13.77 -0.76
CA GLU A 66 19.64 14.37 -1.27
C GLU A 66 19.57 14.32 -2.80
N GLU A 67 20.64 14.69 -3.49
CA GLU A 67 20.72 14.65 -4.95
C GLU A 67 20.60 13.21 -5.47
N GLU A 68 21.24 12.25 -4.80
CA GLU A 68 21.17 10.83 -5.13
C GLU A 68 19.75 10.28 -4.98
N ILE A 69 19.05 10.62 -3.90
CA ILE A 69 17.67 10.19 -3.68
C ILE A 69 16.70 10.85 -4.66
N LEU A 70 16.91 12.12 -5.01
CA LEU A 70 16.08 12.78 -6.04
C LEU A 70 16.28 12.14 -7.42
N ALA A 71 17.50 11.75 -7.76
CA ALA A 71 17.79 11.02 -9.00
C ALA A 71 17.13 9.62 -9.00
N LEU A 72 17.23 8.88 -7.89
CA LEU A 72 16.56 7.59 -7.70
C LEU A 72 15.04 7.73 -7.77
N TRP A 73 14.47 8.77 -7.16
CA TRP A 73 13.04 9.01 -7.20
C TRP A 73 12.56 9.30 -8.62
N LYS A 74 13.31 10.11 -9.39
CA LYS A 74 12.99 10.36 -10.81
C LYS A 74 12.93 9.06 -11.63
N LEU A 75 13.83 8.11 -11.35
CA LEU A 75 13.85 6.80 -11.99
C LEU A 75 12.69 5.90 -11.50
N TRP A 76 12.35 5.93 -10.21
CA TRP A 76 11.26 5.11 -9.69
C TRP A 76 9.89 5.63 -10.14
N LYS A 77 9.71 6.95 -10.17
CA LYS A 77 8.44 7.59 -10.53
C LYS A 77 7.97 7.27 -11.95
N SER A 78 8.88 6.94 -12.87
CA SER A 78 8.51 6.57 -14.24
C SER A 78 7.85 5.19 -14.33
N ASP A 79 8.12 4.31 -13.37
CA ASP A 79 7.44 3.01 -13.21
C ASP A 79 7.47 2.56 -11.75
N LEU A 80 6.36 2.82 -11.05
CA LEU A 80 6.18 2.46 -9.64
C LEU A 80 6.04 0.96 -9.41
N SER A 81 5.89 0.15 -10.48
CA SER A 81 5.85 -1.31 -10.35
C SER A 81 7.23 -1.93 -10.15
N GLN A 82 8.30 -1.14 -10.32
CA GLN A 82 9.65 -1.54 -9.96
C GLN A 82 9.77 -1.87 -8.48
N VAL A 83 10.63 -2.85 -8.19
CA VAL A 83 10.91 -3.32 -6.84
C VAL A 83 11.95 -2.39 -6.20
N GLY A 84 11.55 -1.57 -5.23
CA GLY A 84 12.38 -0.50 -4.65
C GLY A 84 13.76 -0.95 -4.15
N HIS A 85 13.86 -2.11 -3.49
CA HIS A 85 15.17 -2.61 -3.03
C HIS A 85 16.11 -3.02 -4.17
N LYS A 86 15.57 -3.49 -5.30
CA LYS A 86 16.38 -3.77 -6.50
C LYS A 86 16.86 -2.48 -7.14
N LEU A 87 15.99 -1.47 -7.20
CA LEU A 87 16.34 -0.13 -7.69
C LEU A 87 17.52 0.47 -6.90
N ILE A 88 17.44 0.40 -5.57
CA ILE A 88 18.49 0.86 -4.65
C ILE A 88 19.79 0.06 -4.84
N GLY A 89 19.68 -1.27 -4.95
CA GLY A 89 20.84 -2.15 -5.19
C GLY A 89 21.55 -1.85 -6.51
N ASN A 90 20.80 -1.70 -7.61
CA ASN A 90 21.35 -1.35 -8.92
C ASN A 90 22.05 0.01 -8.87
N PHE A 91 21.47 0.99 -8.17
CA PHE A 91 22.09 2.30 -8.01
C PHE A 91 23.42 2.24 -7.26
N LEU A 92 23.49 1.46 -6.17
CA LEU A 92 24.73 1.26 -5.42
C LEU A 92 25.80 0.58 -6.28
N GLU A 93 25.40 -0.39 -7.10
CA GLU A 93 26.32 -1.08 -8.00
C GLU A 93 26.85 -0.13 -9.09
N GLU A 94 25.96 0.59 -9.79
CA GLU A 94 26.32 1.47 -10.90
C GLU A 94 27.06 2.74 -10.47
N LYS A 95 26.69 3.35 -9.34
CA LYS A 95 27.22 4.66 -8.91
C LYS A 95 28.31 4.57 -7.86
N LYS A 96 28.33 3.50 -7.06
CA LYS A 96 29.29 3.33 -5.96
C LYS A 96 30.19 2.11 -6.14
N GLY A 97 29.96 1.28 -7.17
CA GLY A 97 30.72 0.06 -7.37
C GLY A 97 30.49 -0.97 -6.26
N ILE A 98 29.34 -0.92 -5.58
CA ILE A 98 29.00 -1.81 -4.47
C ILE A 98 27.96 -2.83 -4.96
N PRO A 99 28.34 -4.10 -5.21
CA PRO A 99 27.41 -5.12 -5.67
C PRO A 99 26.30 -5.38 -4.66
N SER A 100 25.08 -5.62 -5.14
CA SER A 100 23.93 -5.93 -4.28
C SER A 100 24.17 -7.16 -3.38
N VAL A 101 24.97 -8.12 -3.85
CA VAL A 101 25.31 -9.35 -3.11
C VAL A 101 26.19 -9.09 -1.87
N SER A 102 27.01 -8.02 -1.89
CA SER A 102 27.89 -7.70 -0.75
C SER A 102 27.23 -6.82 0.31
N LEU A 103 25.97 -6.40 0.12
CA LEU A 103 25.28 -5.53 1.07
C LEU A 103 25.29 -6.10 2.50
N PRO A 104 24.95 -7.38 2.76
CA PRO A 104 24.92 -7.91 4.13
C PRO A 104 26.27 -7.83 4.85
N GLU A 105 27.37 -7.82 4.11
CA GLU A 105 28.74 -7.78 4.62
C GLU A 105 29.29 -6.35 4.73
N ASN A 106 28.57 -5.36 4.22
CA ASN A 106 28.93 -3.95 4.25
C ASN A 106 27.91 -3.14 5.07
N PRO A 107 28.16 -2.92 6.38
CA PRO A 107 27.22 -2.22 7.27
C PRO A 107 26.87 -0.80 6.80
N LEU A 108 27.83 -0.07 6.23
CA LEU A 108 27.60 1.30 5.74
C LEU A 108 26.72 1.30 4.49
N ALA A 109 26.95 0.38 3.56
CA ALA A 109 26.09 0.23 2.39
C ALA A 109 24.68 -0.24 2.77
N CYS A 110 24.54 -1.14 3.75
CA CYS A 110 23.25 -1.51 4.32
C CYS A 110 22.52 -0.32 4.94
N LEU A 111 23.22 0.47 5.75
CA LEU A 111 22.66 1.67 6.37
C LEU A 111 22.21 2.67 5.30
N TRP A 112 23.04 2.93 4.29
CA TRP A 112 22.69 3.80 3.17
C TRP A 112 21.45 3.27 2.42
N ALA A 113 21.38 1.97 2.12
CA ALA A 113 20.26 1.37 1.40
C ALA A 113 18.94 1.49 2.20
N HIS A 114 18.98 1.29 3.51
CA HIS A 114 17.80 1.48 4.36
C HIS A 114 17.40 2.95 4.48
N SER A 115 18.37 3.86 4.60
CA SER A 115 18.14 5.30 4.55
C SER A 115 17.52 5.73 3.23
N ALA A 116 18.00 5.19 2.10
CA ALA A 116 17.47 5.45 0.77
C ALA A 116 16.02 4.98 0.65
N ALA A 117 15.73 3.75 1.09
CA ALA A 117 14.36 3.23 1.12
C ALA A 117 13.44 4.11 1.99
N HIS A 118 13.93 4.57 3.14
CA HIS A 118 13.18 5.47 4.01
C HIS A 118 12.88 6.82 3.36
N ALA A 119 13.90 7.48 2.80
CA ALA A 119 13.76 8.77 2.14
C ALA A 119 12.85 8.69 0.90
N LEU A 120 13.05 7.68 0.03
CA LEU A 120 12.21 7.44 -1.15
C LEU A 120 10.75 7.18 -0.77
N GLY A 121 10.51 6.42 0.31
CA GLY A 121 9.15 6.18 0.81
C GLY A 121 8.41 7.46 1.19
N ARG A 122 9.12 8.42 1.83
CA ARG A 122 8.56 9.73 2.19
C ARG A 122 8.24 10.57 0.95
N ILE A 123 9.21 10.68 0.03
CA ILE A 123 9.06 11.47 -1.19
C ILE A 123 7.92 10.92 -2.04
N LYS A 124 7.94 9.61 -2.31
CA LYS A 124 6.90 8.92 -3.08
C LYS A 124 5.51 9.20 -2.51
N ARG A 125 5.33 8.97 -1.21
CA ARG A 125 4.02 9.15 -0.58
C ARG A 125 3.56 10.59 -0.61
N LYS A 126 4.44 11.54 -0.26
CA LYS A 126 4.14 12.97 -0.32
C LYS A 126 3.65 13.34 -1.71
N GLU A 127 4.40 12.97 -2.74
CA GLU A 127 4.10 13.36 -4.11
C GLU A 127 2.83 12.72 -4.66
N ILE A 128 2.64 11.40 -4.46
CA ILE A 128 1.44 10.70 -4.92
C ILE A 128 0.18 11.25 -4.23
N VAL A 129 0.21 11.40 -2.90
CA VAL A 129 -0.96 11.88 -2.15
C VAL A 129 -1.30 13.32 -2.54
N SER A 130 -0.31 14.21 -2.61
CA SER A 130 -0.52 15.61 -3.03
C SER A 130 -1.00 15.74 -4.48
N ALA A 131 -0.58 14.84 -5.37
CA ALA A 131 -1.04 14.85 -6.76
C ALA A 131 -2.47 14.33 -6.90
N VAL A 132 -2.82 13.25 -6.19
CA VAL A 132 -4.07 12.51 -6.40
C VAL A 132 -5.21 13.02 -5.52
N ILE A 133 -4.95 13.34 -4.25
CA ILE A 133 -5.97 13.88 -3.33
C ILE A 133 -5.90 15.40 -3.38
N GLY A 134 -6.94 16.01 -3.95
CA GLY A 134 -7.06 17.45 -4.13
C GLY A 134 -8.30 18.00 -3.46
N GLU A 135 -8.87 19.05 -4.06
CA GLU A 135 -10.11 19.67 -3.58
C GLU A 135 -11.25 18.66 -3.43
N GLY A 136 -12.03 18.81 -2.35
CA GLY A 136 -13.07 17.87 -1.96
C GLY A 136 -12.55 16.51 -1.47
N GLY A 137 -11.24 16.32 -1.32
CA GLY A 137 -10.64 15.13 -0.72
C GLY A 137 -10.32 15.29 0.77
N GLY A 138 -9.80 14.23 1.37
CA GLY A 138 -9.36 14.21 2.78
C GLY A 138 -8.10 13.39 3.01
N VAL A 139 -7.15 13.95 3.77
CA VAL A 139 -5.89 13.30 4.15
C VAL A 139 -5.88 13.07 5.65
N PHE A 140 -5.89 11.80 6.05
CA PHE A 140 -5.85 11.38 7.45
C PHE A 140 -4.52 10.71 7.79
N GLY A 141 -3.93 11.07 8.93
CA GLY A 141 -2.66 10.52 9.38
C GLY A 141 -1.97 11.41 10.40
N ASN A 142 -0.67 11.20 10.58
CA ASN A 142 0.15 11.98 11.50
C ASN A 142 0.20 13.47 11.15
N ARG A 143 0.55 14.30 12.15
CA ARG A 143 0.60 15.77 12.05
C ARG A 143 1.49 16.31 10.93
N ALA A 144 2.47 15.55 10.44
CA ALA A 144 3.31 15.93 9.30
C ALA A 144 2.49 16.19 8.03
N TRP A 145 1.30 15.58 7.89
CA TRP A 145 0.41 15.89 6.78
C TRP A 145 -0.16 17.30 6.82
N LYS A 146 -0.22 17.96 7.98
CA LYS A 146 -0.79 19.31 8.09
C LYS A 146 -0.05 20.30 7.19
N GLU A 147 1.27 20.20 7.10
CA GLU A 147 2.10 21.06 6.26
C GLU A 147 2.04 20.68 4.77
N ILE A 148 1.81 19.40 4.48
CA ILE A 148 1.81 18.86 3.11
C ILE A 148 0.44 19.02 2.44
N ALA A 149 -0.63 18.72 3.17
CA ALA A 149 -2.00 18.64 2.68
C ALA A 149 -2.82 19.90 3.04
N GLY A 150 -2.33 20.77 3.91
CA GLY A 150 -2.96 22.06 4.19
C GLY A 150 -4.42 21.92 4.65
N ASN A 151 -5.33 22.52 3.90
CA ASN A 151 -6.77 22.57 4.23
C ASN A 151 -7.50 21.23 4.09
N ILE A 152 -6.94 20.27 3.35
CA ILE A 152 -7.53 18.92 3.20
C ILE A 152 -6.96 17.92 4.23
N TYR A 153 -6.12 18.36 5.17
CA TYR A 153 -5.72 17.55 6.31
C TYR A 153 -6.87 17.43 7.33
N CYS A 154 -7.25 16.19 7.65
CA CYS A 154 -8.42 15.89 8.49
C CYS A 154 -8.07 15.31 9.86
N GLY A 155 -6.79 15.29 10.24
CA GLY A 155 -6.34 14.71 11.52
C GLY A 155 -5.99 13.23 11.44
N GLU A 156 -5.90 12.58 12.60
CA GLU A 156 -5.59 11.15 12.70
C GLU A 156 -6.85 10.31 12.46
N ALA A 157 -6.67 9.12 11.87
CA ALA A 157 -7.71 8.12 11.76
C ALA A 157 -7.24 6.81 12.38
N PHE A 158 -8.05 6.26 13.28
CA PHE A 158 -7.79 5.00 13.96
C PHE A 158 -8.68 3.90 13.40
N TYR A 159 -8.16 2.67 13.40
CA TYR A 159 -8.94 1.51 13.03
C TYR A 159 -10.15 1.37 13.96
N GLY A 160 -11.35 1.24 13.39
CA GLY A 160 -12.59 1.28 14.15
C GLY A 160 -13.77 1.88 13.36
N PRO A 161 -14.89 2.15 14.04
CA PRO A 161 -16.07 2.76 13.44
C PRO A 161 -15.80 4.12 12.78
N GLY A 162 -14.81 4.87 13.28
CA GLY A 162 -14.37 6.13 12.67
C GLY A 162 -13.82 5.95 11.26
N LEU A 163 -12.93 4.96 11.06
CA LEU A 163 -12.38 4.62 9.74
C LEU A 163 -13.48 4.15 8.77
N SER A 164 -14.40 3.32 9.26
CA SER A 164 -15.57 2.89 8.49
C SER A 164 -16.39 4.08 8.00
N ARG A 165 -16.67 5.08 8.85
CA ARG A 165 -17.36 6.31 8.44
C ARG A 165 -16.57 7.12 7.41
N ILE A 166 -15.25 7.24 7.56
CA ILE A 166 -14.38 7.95 6.61
C ILE A 166 -14.48 7.30 5.22
N TYR A 167 -14.34 5.98 5.13
CA TYR A 167 -14.41 5.26 3.86
C TYR A 167 -15.79 5.39 3.22
N ASN A 168 -16.86 5.17 3.97
CA ASN A 168 -18.23 5.27 3.46
C ASN A 168 -18.63 6.69 3.03
N ALA A 169 -17.95 7.73 3.54
CA ALA A 169 -18.13 9.10 3.13
C ALA A 169 -17.22 9.52 1.96
N SER A 170 -16.47 8.60 1.36
CA SER A 170 -15.49 8.87 0.31
C SER A 170 -15.87 8.26 -1.04
N SER A 171 -15.44 8.90 -2.13
CA SER A 171 -15.64 8.35 -3.48
C SER A 171 -14.65 7.23 -3.81
N PHE A 172 -13.45 7.26 -3.22
CA PHE A 172 -12.46 6.20 -3.33
C PHE A 172 -11.43 6.35 -2.21
N VAL A 173 -10.70 5.28 -1.93
CA VAL A 173 -9.55 5.27 -1.03
C VAL A 173 -8.27 5.13 -1.86
N LEU A 174 -7.35 6.09 -1.73
CA LEU A 174 -6.02 6.02 -2.32
C LEU A 174 -5.13 5.10 -1.47
N GLU A 175 -4.52 4.14 -2.14
CA GLU A 175 -3.52 3.24 -1.58
C GLU A 175 -2.18 3.47 -2.27
N THR A 176 -1.18 3.87 -1.50
CA THR A 176 0.23 3.83 -1.92
C THR A 176 1.10 3.17 -0.85
N ARG A 177 1.93 2.23 -1.31
CA ARG A 177 2.76 1.38 -0.47
C ARG A 177 3.96 2.15 0.07
N GLN A 178 4.45 1.78 1.24
CA GLN A 178 5.77 2.24 1.69
C GLN A 178 6.87 1.60 0.83
N ALA A 179 7.95 2.33 0.60
CA ALA A 179 9.10 1.81 -0.13
C ALA A 179 9.76 0.60 0.54
N GLN A 180 9.62 0.49 1.87
CA GLN A 180 10.09 -0.66 2.65
C GLN A 180 9.22 -1.92 2.49
N SER A 181 8.01 -1.79 1.92
CA SER A 181 7.15 -2.95 1.65
C SER A 181 7.74 -3.74 0.46
N ARG A 182 8.37 -4.87 0.78
CA ARG A 182 9.07 -5.72 -0.21
C ARG A 182 8.08 -6.49 -1.10
N THR A 183 7.01 -7.00 -0.50
CA THR A 183 5.92 -7.73 -1.12
C THR A 183 4.63 -7.47 -0.33
N GLY A 184 3.49 -7.68 -0.98
CA GLY A 184 2.21 -7.67 -0.31
C GLY A 184 1.30 -6.49 -0.53
N LEU A 185 0.01 -6.74 -0.26
CA LEU A 185 -1.04 -5.73 -0.21
C LEU A 185 -1.12 -5.10 1.18
N THR A 186 -1.54 -3.84 1.25
CA THR A 186 -1.80 -3.19 2.54
C THR A 186 -3.20 -3.50 3.05
N GLN A 187 -3.40 -3.37 4.36
CA GLN A 187 -4.69 -3.61 4.99
C GLN A 187 -5.82 -2.76 4.39
N ARG A 188 -5.48 -1.53 3.95
CA ARG A 188 -6.40 -0.57 3.34
C ARG A 188 -7.15 -1.12 2.13
N ILE A 189 -6.51 -1.98 1.34
CA ILE A 189 -7.15 -2.60 0.17
C ILE A 189 -8.31 -3.48 0.62
N PHE A 190 -8.10 -4.28 1.67
CA PHE A 190 -9.13 -5.17 2.21
C PHE A 190 -10.25 -4.39 2.90
N ASP A 191 -9.90 -3.37 3.68
CA ASP A 191 -10.86 -2.60 4.48
C ASP A 191 -11.77 -1.71 3.62
N ALA A 192 -11.21 -1.02 2.63
CA ALA A 192 -12.00 -0.20 1.71
C ALA A 192 -12.94 -1.07 0.87
N ALA A 193 -12.45 -2.22 0.39
CA ALA A 193 -13.28 -3.19 -0.32
C ALA A 193 -14.38 -3.79 0.57
N ALA A 194 -14.14 -4.01 1.87
CA ALA A 194 -15.17 -4.46 2.82
C ALA A 194 -16.30 -3.43 3.00
N CYS A 195 -15.99 -2.14 2.85
CA CYS A 195 -16.97 -1.05 2.82
C CYS A 195 -17.65 -0.84 1.45
N SER A 196 -17.35 -1.67 0.44
CA SER A 196 -17.78 -1.46 -0.95
C SER A 196 -17.35 -0.09 -1.51
N VAL A 197 -16.15 0.37 -1.15
CA VAL A 197 -15.57 1.63 -1.64
C VAL A 197 -14.41 1.31 -2.60
N PRO A 198 -14.33 1.93 -3.78
CA PRO A 198 -13.23 1.72 -4.70
C PRO A 198 -11.87 2.02 -4.09
N VAL A 199 -10.87 1.25 -4.50
CA VAL A 199 -9.49 1.45 -4.12
C VAL A 199 -8.71 1.90 -5.35
N LEU A 200 -8.11 3.07 -5.30
CA LEU A 200 -7.12 3.51 -6.28
C LEU A 200 -5.76 3.09 -5.75
N ALA A 201 -5.19 2.00 -6.28
CA ALA A 201 -4.03 1.33 -5.69
C ALA A 201 -2.78 1.41 -6.56
N GLU A 202 -1.62 1.62 -5.92
CA GLU A 202 -0.34 1.41 -6.58
C GLU A 202 -0.23 -0.05 -7.02
N HIS A 203 0.11 -0.29 -8.29
CA HIS A 203 0.13 -1.63 -8.85
C HIS A 203 1.17 -2.52 -8.16
N SER A 204 0.76 -3.73 -7.82
CA SER A 204 1.65 -4.81 -7.42
C SER A 204 1.15 -6.15 -8.01
N PRO A 205 2.05 -7.11 -8.27
CA PRO A 205 1.65 -8.43 -8.79
C PRO A 205 0.63 -9.15 -7.89
N GLU A 206 0.70 -8.93 -6.58
CA GLU A 206 -0.20 -9.52 -5.59
C GLU A 206 -1.66 -9.10 -5.79
N LEU A 207 -1.93 -7.93 -6.40
CA LEU A 207 -3.31 -7.53 -6.70
C LEU A 207 -4.04 -8.59 -7.53
N ASN A 208 -3.36 -9.20 -8.50
CA ASN A 208 -3.92 -10.22 -9.38
C ASN A 208 -4.16 -11.56 -8.67
N GLU A 209 -3.51 -11.78 -7.54
CA GLU A 209 -3.69 -13.00 -6.75
C GLU A 209 -4.88 -12.89 -5.79
N PHE A 210 -5.16 -11.69 -5.29
CA PHE A 210 -6.23 -11.43 -4.32
C PHE A 210 -7.52 -10.90 -4.96
N PHE A 211 -7.43 -10.28 -6.14
CA PHE A 211 -8.56 -9.63 -6.81
C PHE A 211 -8.56 -9.96 -8.30
N ASP A 212 -9.74 -10.24 -8.83
CA ASP A 212 -9.95 -10.16 -10.28
C ASP A 212 -10.08 -8.65 -10.58
N LEU A 213 -9.20 -8.09 -11.41
CA LEU A 213 -9.01 -6.64 -11.63
C LEU A 213 -10.25 -5.86 -12.12
N GLU A 214 -11.39 -6.53 -12.27
CA GLU A 214 -12.65 -5.93 -12.74
C GLU A 214 -13.53 -5.39 -11.60
N ASP A 215 -13.21 -5.63 -10.32
CA ASP A 215 -14.23 -5.53 -9.27
C ASP A 215 -14.31 -4.22 -8.46
N ALA A 216 -13.24 -3.44 -8.27
CA ALA A 216 -13.24 -2.07 -7.67
C ALA A 216 -11.83 -1.58 -7.30
N VAL A 217 -10.79 -2.33 -7.66
CA VAL A 217 -9.39 -1.93 -7.44
C VAL A 217 -8.82 -1.41 -8.74
N PHE A 218 -8.66 -0.10 -8.81
CA PHE A 218 -8.10 0.60 -9.97
C PHE A 218 -6.61 0.74 -9.74
N SER A 219 -5.81 -0.08 -10.42
CA SER A 219 -4.35 -0.06 -10.23
C SER A 219 -3.67 0.98 -11.13
N PHE A 220 -2.58 1.59 -10.66
CA PHE A 220 -1.74 2.51 -11.42
C PHE A 220 -0.24 2.20 -11.26
N ARG A 221 0.54 2.43 -12.32
CA ARG A 221 2.00 2.31 -12.34
C ARG A 221 2.71 3.65 -12.35
N THR A 222 1.98 4.74 -12.63
CA THR A 222 2.52 6.10 -12.63
C THR A 222 1.54 7.06 -11.98
N ILE A 223 1.99 8.26 -11.61
CA ILE A 223 1.12 9.31 -11.09
C ILE A 223 0.08 9.74 -12.14
N ASN A 224 0.48 9.80 -13.42
CA ASN A 224 -0.44 10.14 -14.51
C ASN A 224 -1.56 9.09 -14.65
N GLU A 225 -1.22 7.80 -14.62
CA GLU A 225 -2.21 6.73 -14.58
C GLU A 225 -3.11 6.84 -13.35
N ALA A 226 -2.57 7.19 -12.17
CA ALA A 226 -3.38 7.39 -10.97
C ALA A 226 -4.44 8.50 -11.17
N LEU A 227 -4.08 9.60 -11.85
CA LEU A 227 -4.99 10.69 -12.18
C LEU A 227 -6.05 10.27 -13.21
N GLU A 228 -5.68 9.46 -14.20
CA GLU A 228 -6.62 8.90 -15.18
C GLU A 228 -7.61 7.95 -14.52
N ARG A 229 -7.13 7.03 -13.68
CA ARG A 229 -7.96 6.11 -12.91
C ARG A 229 -8.85 6.83 -11.90
N LYS A 230 -8.37 7.92 -11.28
CA LYS A 230 -9.21 8.81 -10.47
C LYS A 230 -10.39 9.36 -11.30
N LYS A 231 -10.14 9.88 -12.51
CA LYS A 231 -11.20 10.39 -13.39
C LYS A 231 -12.20 9.29 -13.75
N GLU A 232 -11.71 8.09 -14.07
CA GLU A 232 -12.52 6.91 -14.35
C GLU A 232 -13.47 6.61 -13.17
N ILE A 233 -12.94 6.47 -11.95
CA ILE A 233 -13.75 6.20 -10.74
C ILE A 233 -14.82 7.29 -10.53
N LEU A 234 -14.44 8.56 -10.66
CA LEU A 234 -15.35 9.69 -10.43
C LEU A 234 -16.44 9.79 -11.50
N SER A 235 -16.20 9.28 -12.71
CA SER A 235 -17.19 9.20 -13.78
C SER A 235 -18.20 8.05 -13.61
N LEU A 236 -17.87 7.04 -12.79
CA LEU A 236 -18.78 5.91 -12.56
C LEU A 236 -20.01 6.34 -11.76
N PRO A 237 -21.22 5.89 -12.15
CA PRO A 237 -22.41 6.00 -11.31
C PRO A 237 -22.20 5.36 -9.94
N LYS A 238 -22.79 5.92 -8.87
CA LYS A 238 -22.63 5.44 -7.49
C LYS A 238 -22.83 3.93 -7.33
N HIS A 239 -23.83 3.35 -8.00
CA HIS A 239 -24.12 1.91 -7.92
C HIS A 239 -23.03 1.03 -8.56
N LYS A 240 -22.34 1.50 -9.61
CA LYS A 240 -21.19 0.79 -10.19
C LYS A 240 -19.94 0.99 -9.35
N ARG A 241 -19.77 2.20 -8.82
CA ARG A 241 -18.66 2.54 -7.93
C ARG A 241 -18.68 1.70 -6.66
N ASN A 242 -19.87 1.49 -6.08
CA ASN A 242 -20.05 0.76 -4.84
C ASN A 242 -20.54 -0.69 -5.10
N ALA A 243 -20.05 -1.31 -6.17
CA ALA A 243 -20.43 -2.67 -6.52
C ALA A 243 -20.17 -3.65 -5.35
N PRO A 244 -21.04 -4.65 -5.14
CA PRO A 244 -20.90 -5.58 -4.01
C PRO A 244 -19.82 -6.65 -4.21
N ALA A 245 -19.33 -6.85 -5.44
CA ALA A 245 -18.41 -7.94 -5.79
C ALA A 245 -17.09 -7.96 -4.99
N PRO A 246 -16.34 -6.84 -4.85
CA PRO A 246 -15.15 -6.79 -3.98
C PRO A 246 -15.46 -7.20 -2.56
N ARG A 247 -16.53 -6.64 -1.99
CA ARG A 247 -16.94 -6.93 -0.61
C ARG A 247 -17.25 -8.41 -0.45
N ASN A 248 -18.02 -9.00 -1.36
CA ASN A 248 -18.36 -10.42 -1.32
C ASN A 248 -17.09 -11.29 -1.33
N ARG A 249 -16.07 -10.92 -2.11
CA ARG A 249 -14.77 -11.59 -2.10
C ARG A 249 -14.05 -11.46 -0.77
N ILE A 250 -14.01 -10.25 -0.18
CA ILE A 250 -13.39 -10.02 1.13
C ILE A 250 -14.06 -10.89 2.19
N LEU A 251 -15.40 -10.90 2.23
CA LEU A 251 -16.16 -11.68 3.19
C LEU A 251 -15.96 -13.19 3.02
N ALA A 252 -15.78 -13.65 1.78
CA ALA A 252 -15.59 -15.07 1.49
C ALA A 252 -14.16 -15.57 1.77
N ASN A 253 -13.13 -14.72 1.66
CA ASN A 253 -11.73 -15.19 1.62
C ASN A 253 -10.72 -14.38 2.46
N HIS A 254 -11.04 -13.15 2.84
CA HIS A 254 -10.06 -12.18 3.32
C HIS A 254 -10.47 -11.45 4.60
N THR A 255 -11.09 -12.19 5.53
CA THR A 255 -11.35 -11.71 6.89
C THR A 255 -10.32 -12.22 7.91
N TYR A 256 -10.19 -11.54 9.05
CA TYR A 256 -9.32 -12.01 10.13
C TYR A 256 -9.70 -13.40 10.64
N ARG A 257 -10.98 -13.81 10.52
CA ARG A 257 -11.41 -15.18 10.82
C ARG A 257 -10.70 -16.21 9.93
N HIS A 258 -10.63 -15.93 8.62
CA HIS A 258 -9.90 -16.79 7.68
C HIS A 258 -8.41 -16.85 8.00
N ARG A 259 -7.80 -15.70 8.34
CA ARG A 259 -6.38 -15.64 8.74
C ARG A 259 -6.12 -16.45 10.01
N ALA A 260 -6.96 -16.30 11.03
CA ALA A 260 -6.84 -17.05 12.29
C ALA A 260 -6.94 -18.56 12.06
N ALA A 261 -7.94 -19.02 11.29
CA ALA A 261 -8.07 -20.43 10.94
C ALA A 261 -6.80 -20.95 10.24
N ARG A 262 -6.27 -20.21 9.26
CA ARG A 262 -5.07 -20.59 8.52
C ARG A 262 -3.81 -20.65 9.39
N ILE A 263 -3.65 -19.71 10.31
CA ILE A 263 -2.53 -19.71 11.28
C ILE A 263 -2.64 -20.93 12.19
N LEU A 264 -3.83 -21.23 12.71
CA LEU A 264 -4.05 -22.39 13.57
C LEU A 264 -3.78 -23.71 12.83
N GLU A 265 -4.21 -23.83 11.57
CA GLU A 265 -3.86 -24.96 10.70
C GLU A 265 -2.34 -25.10 10.54
N ALA A 266 -1.63 -24.01 10.23
CA ALA A 266 -0.19 -24.03 10.03
C ALA A 266 0.56 -24.43 11.31
N VAL A 267 0.13 -23.91 12.47
CA VAL A 267 0.69 -24.28 13.78
C VAL A 267 0.43 -25.76 14.08
N HIS A 268 -0.78 -26.25 13.81
CA HIS A 268 -1.11 -27.66 13.99
C HIS A 268 -0.23 -28.57 13.14
N HIS A 269 -0.07 -28.25 11.84
CA HIS A 269 0.80 -29.01 10.94
C HIS A 269 2.27 -28.99 11.36
N PHE A 270 2.79 -27.84 11.80
CA PHE A 270 4.17 -27.72 12.28
C PHE A 270 4.47 -28.67 13.44
N PHE A 271 3.59 -28.70 14.44
CA PHE A 271 3.76 -29.59 15.60
C PHE A 271 3.45 -31.05 15.30
N ALA A 272 2.56 -31.36 14.35
CA ALA A 272 2.31 -32.73 13.90
C ALA A 272 3.52 -33.31 13.15
N ALA A 273 4.13 -32.53 12.25
CA ALA A 273 5.31 -32.94 11.49
C ALA A 273 6.57 -33.08 12.36
N SER A 274 6.64 -32.36 13.48
CA SER A 274 7.77 -32.44 14.42
C SER A 274 7.68 -33.63 15.40
N ARG A 275 6.57 -34.39 15.38
CA ARG A 275 6.33 -35.58 16.21
C ARG A 275 6.42 -36.90 15.43
N ALA A 276 6.59 -36.83 14.11
CA ALA A 276 6.83 -37.96 13.21
C ALA A 276 8.32 -38.06 12.89
#